data_AF-A0A523T289-F1
#
_entry.id   AF-A0A523T289-F1
#
_cell.length_a   1.000
_cell.length_b   1.000
_cell.length_c   1.000
_cell.angle_alpha   90.00
_cell.angle_beta   90.00
_cell.angle_gamma   90.00
#
_symmetry.space_group_name_H-M   'P 1'
#
loop_
_entity.id
_entity.type
_entity.pdbx_description
1 polymer ?
#
loop_
_entity_poly.entity_id
_entity_poly.type
_entity_poly.pdbx_seq_one_letter_code
_entity_poly.pdbx_strand_id
1 'polypeptide(L)'
;MSDQERSLYSQQLLRQLSAIFMVSSIGCFFLLTLRIALTNSYRYSFLIWNLFLAWIPYIISNVMNFVYRKVHSEQRLRISMVTIGFVWLLFYPNAPYILTDFIHVIRVPPSINQNHTILTNNAILWYDIVLNSSFAFIGHLIGLISLVICHNLFRKTFKKYSGWIFVTIASLVGGYGIYLGRFVRLNSWNILTKPLQTIKTIIVDLFNTKAVLFSLCFGFFIFLTYLIVYSFHKLKQSDENR
;
A
#
# COMPACT_ATOMS: atom_id res chain seq x y z
N MET A 1 -22.17 -19.76 -13.84
CA MET A 1 -21.36 -18.76 -14.57
C MET A 1 -20.29 -19.43 -15.41
N SER A 2 -20.28 -19.16 -16.71
CA SER A 2 -19.22 -19.56 -17.63
C SER A 2 -17.89 -18.85 -17.27
N ASP A 3 -16.75 -19.39 -17.71
CA ASP A 3 -15.44 -18.78 -17.44
C ASP A 3 -15.30 -17.36 -18.03
N GLN A 4 -16.01 -17.09 -19.13
CA GLN A 4 -16.08 -15.76 -19.73
C GLN A 4 -16.84 -14.75 -18.86
N GLU A 5 -17.97 -15.14 -18.29
CA GLU A 5 -18.74 -14.30 -17.37
C GLU A 5 -17.94 -13.97 -16.11
N ARG A 6 -17.22 -14.96 -15.55
CA ARG A 6 -16.37 -14.77 -14.36
C ARG A 6 -15.20 -13.84 -14.60
N SER A 7 -14.62 -13.90 -15.79
CA SER A 7 -13.57 -12.97 -16.25
C SER A 7 -14.09 -11.54 -16.45
N LEU A 8 -15.32 -11.38 -16.98
CA LEU A 8 -15.93 -10.08 -17.20
C LEU A 8 -16.29 -9.40 -15.87
N TYR A 9 -16.92 -10.15 -14.97
CA TYR A 9 -17.28 -9.67 -13.63
C TYR A 9 -16.06 -9.20 -12.83
N SER A 10 -14.98 -9.99 -12.85
CA SER A 10 -13.72 -9.62 -12.19
C SER A 10 -13.12 -8.32 -12.74
N GLN A 11 -13.26 -8.03 -14.04
CA GLN A 11 -12.77 -6.79 -14.63
C GLN A 11 -13.63 -5.59 -14.23
N GLN A 12 -14.94 -5.76 -14.19
CA GLN A 12 -15.86 -4.72 -13.76
C GLN A 12 -15.59 -4.32 -12.30
N LEU A 13 -15.39 -5.30 -11.42
CA LEU A 13 -15.02 -5.05 -10.02
C LEU A 13 -13.69 -4.29 -9.89
N LEU A 14 -12.65 -4.67 -10.65
CA LEU A 14 -11.37 -3.98 -10.62
C LEU A 14 -11.47 -2.53 -11.12
N ARG A 15 -12.30 -2.27 -12.14
CA ARG A 15 -12.58 -0.91 -12.63
C ARG A 15 -13.31 -0.07 -11.59
N GLN A 16 -14.32 -0.65 -10.93
CA GLN A 16 -15.03 0.02 -9.83
C GLN A 16 -14.09 0.37 -8.68
N LEU A 17 -13.24 -0.57 -8.24
CA LEU A 17 -12.24 -0.33 -7.19
C LEU A 17 -11.23 0.76 -7.60
N SER A 18 -10.76 0.73 -8.85
CA SER A 18 -9.87 1.77 -9.39
C SER A 18 -10.52 3.15 -9.34
N ALA A 19 -11.78 3.26 -9.75
CA ALA A 19 -12.54 4.51 -9.72
C ALA A 19 -12.74 5.03 -8.29
N ILE A 20 -13.11 4.14 -7.36
CA ILE A 20 -13.27 4.48 -5.93
C ILE A 20 -11.94 5.02 -5.38
N PHE A 21 -10.83 4.32 -5.60
CA PHE A 21 -9.53 4.78 -5.12
C PHE A 21 -9.09 6.11 -5.74
N MET A 22 -9.39 6.35 -7.02
CA MET A 22 -9.13 7.64 -7.66
C MET A 22 -9.94 8.76 -7.01
N VAL A 23 -11.25 8.57 -6.82
CA VAL A 23 -12.13 9.55 -6.17
C VAL A 23 -11.68 9.80 -4.72
N SER A 24 -11.34 8.76 -3.97
CA SER A 24 -10.82 8.90 -2.60
C SER A 24 -9.48 9.64 -2.57
N SER A 25 -8.59 9.42 -3.55
CA SER A 25 -7.32 10.15 -3.67
C SER A 25 -7.55 11.63 -3.98
N ILE A 26 -8.51 11.95 -4.85
CA ILE A 26 -8.94 13.34 -5.11
C ILE A 26 -9.49 13.97 -3.82
N GLY A 27 -10.29 13.24 -3.04
CA GLY A 27 -10.75 13.70 -1.73
C GLY A 27 -9.59 14.01 -0.77
N CYS A 28 -8.55 13.18 -0.75
CA CYS A 28 -7.33 13.45 0.03
C CYS A 28 -6.62 14.74 -0.42
N PHE A 29 -6.50 14.97 -1.72
CA PHE A 29 -5.94 16.22 -2.26
C PHE A 29 -6.78 17.44 -1.94
N PHE A 30 -8.11 17.30 -1.95
CA PHE A 30 -9.02 18.36 -1.55
C PHE A 30 -8.80 18.75 -0.08
N LEU A 31 -8.74 17.77 0.84
CA LEU A 31 -8.46 18.03 2.26
C LEU A 31 -7.10 18.74 2.45
N LEU A 32 -6.06 18.29 1.74
CA LEU A 32 -4.75 18.92 1.83
C LEU A 32 -4.79 20.38 1.32
N THR A 33 -5.44 20.63 0.19
CA THR A 33 -5.57 21.98 -0.37
C THR A 33 -6.35 22.90 0.57
N LEU A 34 -7.44 22.42 1.16
CA LEU A 34 -8.22 23.17 2.14
C LEU A 34 -7.34 23.53 3.36
N ARG A 35 -6.55 22.58 3.87
CA ARG A 35 -5.61 22.82 4.96
C ARG A 35 -4.56 23.87 4.60
N ILE A 36 -4.00 23.82 3.40
CA ILE A 36 -3.04 24.81 2.92
C ILE A 36 -3.69 26.19 2.83
N ALA A 37 -4.91 26.28 2.27
CA ALA A 37 -5.64 27.54 2.16
C ALA A 37 -5.96 28.17 3.53
N LEU A 38 -6.27 27.36 4.54
CA LEU A 38 -6.59 27.83 5.90
C LEU A 38 -5.36 28.19 6.73
N THR A 39 -4.20 27.57 6.47
CA THR A 39 -3.00 27.69 7.33
C THR A 39 -1.78 28.32 6.66
N ASN A 40 -1.84 28.54 5.34
CA ASN A 40 -0.71 28.95 4.49
C ASN A 40 0.55 28.09 4.66
N SER A 41 0.37 26.81 5.01
CA SER A 41 1.47 25.91 5.35
C SER A 41 1.41 24.63 4.52
N TYR A 42 2.49 24.38 3.77
CA TYR A 42 2.70 23.22 2.88
C TYR A 42 3.21 21.96 3.61
N ARG A 43 3.07 21.94 4.93
CA ARG A 43 3.72 20.95 5.79
C ARG A 43 3.41 19.49 5.41
N TYR A 44 2.18 19.19 5.00
CA TYR A 44 1.76 17.83 4.65
C TYR A 44 1.80 17.54 3.14
N SER A 45 2.42 18.42 2.33
CA SER A 45 2.51 18.22 0.88
C SER A 45 3.25 16.93 0.49
N PHE A 46 4.11 16.40 1.36
CA PHE A 46 4.78 15.11 1.16
C PHE A 46 3.80 13.91 1.12
N LEU A 47 2.60 14.03 1.71
CA LEU A 47 1.59 12.97 1.66
C LEU A 47 1.13 12.68 0.23
N ILE A 48 1.17 13.68 -0.66
CA ILE A 48 0.90 13.51 -2.10
C ILE A 48 1.86 12.50 -2.70
N TRP A 49 3.15 12.67 -2.41
CA TRP A 49 4.20 11.80 -2.91
C TRP A 49 4.07 10.39 -2.34
N ASN A 50 3.80 10.26 -1.05
CA ASN A 50 3.63 8.95 -0.42
C ASN A 50 2.39 8.22 -0.95
N LEU A 51 1.29 8.93 -1.22
CA LEU A 51 0.12 8.34 -1.86
C LEU A 51 0.41 7.93 -3.30
N PHE A 52 1.15 8.74 -4.06
CA PHE A 52 1.60 8.37 -5.39
C PHE A 52 2.43 7.07 -5.37
N LEU A 53 3.37 6.94 -4.43
CA LEU A 53 4.14 5.69 -4.27
C LEU A 53 3.26 4.51 -3.86
N ALA A 54 2.22 4.73 -3.05
CA ALA A 54 1.26 3.69 -2.66
C ALA A 54 0.43 3.16 -3.86
N TRP A 55 0.26 3.94 -4.92
CA TRP A 55 -0.40 3.50 -6.15
C TRP A 55 0.46 2.54 -7.00
N ILE A 56 1.78 2.60 -6.90
CA ILE A 56 2.69 1.81 -7.75
C ILE A 56 2.43 0.29 -7.61
N PRO A 57 2.37 -0.30 -6.40
CA PRO A 57 2.06 -1.73 -6.23
C PRO A 57 0.70 -2.11 -6.83
N TYR A 58 -0.30 -1.24 -6.71
CA TYR A 58 -1.62 -1.49 -7.29
C TYR A 58 -1.57 -1.54 -8.82
N ILE A 59 -0.88 -0.60 -9.46
CA ILE A 59 -0.68 -0.60 -10.91
C ILE A 59 0.05 -1.89 -11.35
N ILE A 60 1.15 -2.25 -10.67
CA ILE A 60 1.91 -3.47 -10.98
C ILE A 60 1.03 -4.72 -10.84
N SER A 61 0.19 -4.80 -9.81
CA SER A 61 -0.73 -5.95 -9.63
C SER A 61 -1.76 -6.06 -10.76
N ASN A 62 -2.24 -4.93 -11.31
CA ASN A 62 -3.12 -4.92 -12.48
C ASN A 62 -2.39 -5.33 -13.76
N VAL A 63 -1.14 -4.91 -13.94
CA VAL A 63 -0.27 -5.40 -15.03
C VAL A 63 -0.07 -6.91 -14.92
N MET A 64 0.18 -7.42 -13.71
CA MET A 64 0.29 -8.86 -13.46
C MET A 64 -1.00 -9.61 -13.82
N ASN A 65 -2.15 -9.05 -13.46
CA ASN A 65 -3.46 -9.62 -13.83
C ASN A 65 -3.69 -9.59 -15.35
N PHE A 66 -3.26 -8.54 -16.05
CA PHE A 66 -3.32 -8.47 -17.51
C PHE A 66 -2.44 -9.55 -18.16
N VAL A 67 -1.20 -9.71 -17.70
CA VAL A 67 -0.26 -10.74 -18.18
C VAL A 67 -0.83 -12.15 -17.96
N TYR A 68 -1.41 -12.41 -16.78
CA TYR A 68 -2.06 -13.68 -16.47
C TYR A 68 -3.14 -14.07 -17.48
N ARG A 69 -3.87 -13.09 -18.02
CA ARG A 69 -4.94 -13.33 -19.00
C ARG A 69 -4.45 -13.47 -20.44
N LYS A 70 -3.26 -12.96 -20.76
CA LYS A 70 -2.74 -12.91 -22.14
C LYS A 70 -1.72 -14.01 -22.43
N VAL A 71 -0.97 -14.43 -21.42
CA VAL A 71 0.06 -15.46 -21.58
C VAL A 71 -0.56 -16.84 -21.38
N HIS A 72 -0.64 -17.62 -22.46
CA HIS A 72 -1.24 -18.95 -22.46
C HIS A 72 -0.23 -20.07 -22.17
N SER A 73 1.07 -19.82 -22.41
CA SER A 73 2.13 -20.78 -22.09
C SER A 73 2.36 -20.81 -20.57
N GLU A 74 2.18 -21.98 -19.96
CA GLU A 74 2.31 -22.16 -18.52
C GLU A 74 3.70 -21.77 -18.00
N GLN A 75 4.78 -22.20 -18.67
CA GLN A 75 6.15 -21.86 -18.28
C GLN A 75 6.39 -20.35 -18.34
N ARG A 76 6.00 -19.70 -19.44
CA ARG A 76 6.16 -18.24 -19.61
C ARG A 76 5.33 -17.48 -18.58
N LEU A 77 4.13 -17.97 -18.27
CA LEU A 77 3.27 -17.37 -17.25
C LEU A 77 3.92 -17.43 -15.87
N ARG A 78 4.42 -18.60 -15.46
CA ARG A 78 5.11 -18.77 -14.17
C ARG A 78 6.31 -17.84 -14.03
N ILE A 79 7.16 -17.76 -15.05
CA ILE A 79 8.32 -16.85 -15.08
C ILE A 79 7.86 -15.39 -14.96
N SER A 80 6.83 -15.01 -15.71
CA SER A 80 6.29 -13.64 -15.68
C SER A 80 5.70 -13.30 -14.31
N MET A 81 4.97 -14.22 -13.67
CA MET A 81 4.40 -14.01 -12.33
C MET A 81 5.48 -13.83 -11.27
N VAL A 82 6.55 -14.63 -11.30
CA VAL A 82 7.69 -14.47 -10.37
C VAL A 82 8.39 -13.14 -10.61
N THR A 83 8.67 -12.79 -11.87
CA THR A 83 9.41 -11.57 -12.22
C THR A 83 8.63 -10.31 -11.83
N ILE A 84 7.36 -10.22 -12.26
CA ILE A 84 6.51 -9.07 -11.92
C ILE A 84 6.20 -9.07 -10.42
N GLY A 85 6.05 -10.23 -9.79
CA GLY A 85 5.83 -10.37 -8.35
C GLY A 85 7.02 -9.87 -7.53
N PHE A 86 8.24 -10.13 -7.98
CA PHE A 86 9.44 -9.58 -7.37
C PHE A 86 9.51 -8.05 -7.50
N VAL A 87 9.23 -7.50 -8.70
CA VAL A 87 9.16 -6.05 -8.91
C VAL A 87 8.07 -5.43 -8.02
N TRP A 88 6.89 -6.05 -7.96
CA TRP A 88 5.81 -5.64 -7.06
C TRP A 88 6.29 -5.58 -5.60
N LEU A 89 7.03 -6.60 -5.14
CA LEU A 89 7.51 -6.70 -3.76
C LEU A 89 8.51 -5.59 -3.40
N LEU A 90 9.31 -5.11 -4.35
CA LEU A 90 10.23 -3.98 -4.13
C LEU A 90 9.50 -2.65 -3.87
N PHE A 91 8.32 -2.47 -4.49
CA PHE A 91 7.51 -1.28 -4.33
C PHE A 91 6.42 -1.42 -3.26
N TYR A 92 6.03 -2.65 -2.93
CA TYR A 92 4.94 -2.95 -2.01
C TYR A 92 5.05 -2.20 -0.66
N PRO A 93 6.22 -2.12 0.00
CA PRO A 93 6.32 -1.46 1.30
C PRO A 93 5.89 0.00 1.31
N ASN A 94 5.93 0.71 0.17
CA ASN A 94 5.49 2.11 0.11
C ASN A 94 4.00 2.29 0.43
N ALA A 95 3.16 1.30 0.10
CA ALA A 95 1.72 1.39 0.33
C ALA A 95 1.35 1.37 1.83
N PRO A 96 1.84 0.43 2.66
CA PRO A 96 1.64 0.49 4.11
C PRO A 96 2.57 1.50 4.82
N TYR A 97 3.67 1.94 4.21
CA TYR A 97 4.60 2.93 4.80
C TYR A 97 3.93 4.26 5.16
N ILE A 98 2.95 4.70 4.38
CA ILE A 98 2.19 5.94 4.62
C ILE A 98 1.55 6.00 6.02
N LEU A 99 1.26 4.86 6.64
CA LEU A 99 0.78 4.80 8.04
C LEU A 99 1.80 5.36 9.04
N THR A 100 3.08 5.35 8.70
CA THR A 100 4.11 5.92 9.58
C THR A 100 4.08 7.45 9.61
N ASP A 101 3.42 8.10 8.66
CA ASP A 101 3.38 9.56 8.56
C ASP A 101 2.57 10.22 9.68
N PHE A 102 1.72 9.46 10.39
CA PHE A 102 1.01 9.90 11.60
C PHE A 102 1.94 10.52 12.66
N ILE A 103 3.20 10.10 12.71
CA ILE A 103 4.19 10.66 13.61
C ILE A 103 4.44 12.16 13.39
N HIS A 104 4.13 12.70 12.20
CA HIS A 104 4.20 14.14 11.93
C HIS A 104 3.12 14.89 12.71
N VAL A 105 1.92 14.31 12.86
CA VAL A 105 0.86 14.89 13.71
C VAL A 105 1.32 14.96 15.17
N ILE A 106 1.97 13.89 15.65
CA ILE A 106 2.38 13.75 17.06
C ILE A 106 3.56 14.66 17.40
N ARG A 107 4.61 14.70 16.56
CA ARG A 107 5.88 15.33 16.93
C ARG A 107 5.94 16.83 16.71
N VAL A 108 5.04 17.36 15.90
CA VAL A 108 5.05 18.78 15.56
C VAL A 108 3.61 19.28 15.66
N PRO A 109 3.12 19.73 16.81
CA PRO A 109 1.76 20.26 16.87
C PRO A 109 1.59 21.49 15.96
N PRO A 110 0.38 21.78 15.47
CA PRO A 110 0.12 22.98 14.70
C PRO A 110 0.38 24.23 15.57
N SER A 111 0.99 25.24 14.96
CA SER A 111 1.21 26.56 15.56
C SER A 111 0.63 27.61 14.62
N ILE A 112 -0.54 28.13 14.96
CA ILE A 112 -1.18 29.23 14.24
C ILE A 112 -1.33 30.47 15.13
N ASN A 113 -1.50 31.63 14.49
CA ASN A 113 -1.76 32.89 15.18
C ASN A 113 -3.06 32.80 15.99
N GLN A 114 -2.98 33.10 17.28
CA GLN A 114 -4.04 32.86 18.27
C GLN A 114 -5.27 33.78 18.15
N ASN A 115 -5.31 34.69 17.18
CA ASN A 115 -6.36 35.71 17.05
C ASN A 115 -7.55 35.26 16.18
N HIS A 116 -7.58 34.00 15.71
CA HIS A 116 -8.69 33.48 14.89
C HIS A 116 -9.75 32.78 15.75
N THR A 117 -11.01 33.21 15.66
CA THR A 117 -12.12 32.70 16.48
C THR A 117 -12.51 31.24 16.16
N ILE A 118 -12.27 30.80 14.92
CA ILE A 118 -12.68 29.47 14.42
C ILE A 118 -11.47 28.53 14.28
N LEU A 119 -10.35 29.05 13.78
CA LEU A 119 -9.13 28.28 13.59
C LEU A 119 -8.34 28.34 14.90
N THR A 120 -8.55 27.35 15.77
CA THR A 120 -7.73 27.14 16.97
C THR A 120 -6.70 26.05 16.72
N ASN A 121 -5.60 26.02 17.50
CA ASN A 121 -4.60 24.95 17.42
C ASN A 121 -5.26 23.57 17.59
N ASN A 122 -6.25 23.45 18.47
CA ASN A 122 -6.97 22.20 18.70
C ASN A 122 -7.81 21.80 17.47
N ALA A 123 -8.56 22.74 16.87
CA ALA A 123 -9.35 22.45 15.66
C ALA A 123 -8.47 21.99 14.49
N ILE A 124 -7.31 22.62 14.30
CA ILE A 124 -6.35 22.22 13.26
C ILE A 124 -5.71 20.88 13.58
N LEU A 125 -5.43 20.56 14.85
CA LEU A 125 -4.90 19.26 15.22
C LEU A 125 -5.88 18.13 14.84
N TRP A 126 -7.16 18.29 15.15
CA TRP A 126 -8.19 17.34 14.72
C TRP A 126 -8.29 17.24 13.20
N TYR A 127 -8.18 18.38 12.50
CA TYR A 127 -8.11 18.38 11.04
C TYR A 127 -6.91 17.59 10.53
N ASP A 128 -5.72 17.82 11.08
CA ASP A 128 -4.48 17.14 10.70
C ASP A 128 -4.58 15.63 10.97
N ILE A 129 -5.25 15.20 12.05
CA ILE A 129 -5.54 13.79 12.33
C ILE A 129 -6.41 13.19 11.22
N VAL A 130 -7.51 13.85 10.85
CA VAL A 130 -8.41 13.37 9.79
C VAL A 130 -7.67 13.33 8.45
N LEU A 131 -6.95 14.40 8.10
CA LEU A 131 -6.14 14.50 6.88
C LEU A 131 -5.15 13.34 6.77
N ASN A 132 -4.30 13.13 7.79
CA ASN A 132 -3.31 12.04 7.77
C ASN A 132 -3.98 10.66 7.77
N SER A 133 -5.10 10.51 8.49
CA SER A 133 -5.88 9.27 8.49
C SER A 133 -6.43 8.94 7.11
N SER A 134 -6.97 9.93 6.39
CA SER A 134 -7.47 9.73 5.03
C SER A 134 -6.38 9.23 4.09
N PHE A 135 -5.22 9.90 4.07
CA PHE A 135 -4.08 9.45 3.26
C PHE A 135 -3.62 8.04 3.67
N ALA A 136 -3.50 7.80 4.97
CA ALA A 136 -2.99 6.54 5.49
C ALA A 136 -3.93 5.35 5.19
N PHE A 137 -5.23 5.50 5.40
CA PHE A 137 -6.21 4.46 5.11
C PHE A 137 -6.35 4.21 3.61
N ILE A 138 -6.40 5.25 2.79
CA ILE A 138 -6.51 5.07 1.33
C ILE A 138 -5.26 4.40 0.77
N GLY A 139 -4.06 4.85 1.13
CA GLY A 139 -2.81 4.23 0.70
C GLY A 139 -2.68 2.77 1.17
N HIS A 140 -3.01 2.49 2.44
CA HIS A 140 -2.98 1.12 2.97
C HIS A 140 -4.00 0.21 2.28
N LEU A 141 -5.24 0.66 2.06
CA LEU A 141 -6.28 -0.12 1.37
C LEU A 141 -5.91 -0.41 -0.09
N ILE A 142 -5.35 0.57 -0.81
CA ILE A 142 -4.79 0.36 -2.15
C ILE A 142 -3.74 -0.76 -2.13
N GLY A 143 -2.84 -0.70 -1.14
CA GLY A 143 -1.85 -1.75 -0.88
C GLY A 143 -2.47 -3.12 -0.62
N LEU A 144 -3.44 -3.21 0.28
CA LEU A 144 -4.14 -4.46 0.62
C LEU A 144 -4.87 -5.07 -0.58
N ILE A 145 -5.57 -4.25 -1.39
CA ILE A 145 -6.23 -4.75 -2.61
C ILE A 145 -5.20 -5.24 -3.62
N SER A 146 -4.07 -4.55 -3.78
CA SER A 146 -2.98 -5.03 -4.64
C SER A 146 -2.44 -6.40 -4.18
N LEU A 147 -2.35 -6.62 -2.86
CA LEU A 147 -1.95 -7.90 -2.29
C LEU A 147 -3.02 -8.99 -2.49
N VAL A 148 -4.31 -8.66 -2.42
CA VAL A 148 -5.41 -9.60 -2.75
C VAL A 148 -5.31 -10.07 -4.20
N ILE A 149 -5.04 -9.16 -5.14
CA ILE A 149 -4.83 -9.48 -6.55
C ILE A 149 -3.65 -10.45 -6.69
N CYS A 150 -2.49 -10.11 -6.12
CA CYS A 150 -1.29 -10.95 -6.17
C CYS A 150 -1.51 -12.33 -5.52
N HIS A 151 -2.13 -12.42 -4.34
CA HIS A 151 -2.48 -13.70 -3.70
C HIS A 151 -3.25 -14.58 -4.68
N ASN A 152 -4.34 -14.06 -5.24
CA ASN A 152 -5.21 -14.83 -6.12
C ASN A 152 -4.48 -15.30 -7.39
N LEU A 153 -3.63 -14.46 -7.99
CA LEU A 153 -2.83 -14.82 -9.17
C LEU A 153 -1.81 -15.91 -8.86
N PHE A 154 -1.09 -15.79 -7.74
CA PHE A 154 -0.13 -16.81 -7.32
C PHE A 154 -0.81 -18.14 -7.01
N ARG A 155 -1.96 -18.11 -6.33
CA ARG A 155 -2.78 -19.30 -6.04
C ARG A 155 -3.23 -20.01 -7.32
N LYS A 156 -3.64 -19.26 -8.35
CA LYS A 156 -4.11 -19.81 -9.63
C LYS A 156 -2.97 -20.33 -10.52
N THR A 157 -1.80 -19.70 -10.48
CA THR A 157 -0.67 -20.02 -11.37
C THR A 157 0.16 -21.20 -10.85
N PHE A 158 0.30 -21.34 -9.53
CA PHE A 158 1.16 -22.35 -8.92
C PHE A 158 0.33 -23.42 -8.20
N LYS A 159 0.16 -23.31 -6.87
CA LYS A 159 -0.55 -24.28 -6.03
C LYS A 159 -1.49 -23.54 -5.07
N LYS A 160 -2.46 -24.25 -4.49
CA LYS A 160 -3.43 -23.65 -3.55
C LYS A 160 -2.78 -22.81 -2.42
N TYR A 161 -1.63 -23.24 -1.91
CA TYR A 161 -0.94 -22.59 -0.79
C TYR A 161 0.03 -21.47 -1.19
N SER A 162 0.41 -21.34 -2.47
CA SER A 162 1.40 -20.34 -2.90
C SER A 162 0.93 -18.91 -2.63
N GLY A 163 -0.37 -18.63 -2.73
CA GLY A 163 -0.93 -17.32 -2.40
C GLY A 163 -0.73 -16.94 -0.94
N TRP A 164 -0.88 -17.89 0.00
CA TRP A 164 -0.65 -17.64 1.43
C TRP A 164 0.83 -17.48 1.77
N ILE A 165 1.70 -18.27 1.14
CA ILE A 165 3.15 -18.10 1.25
C ILE A 165 3.53 -16.70 0.76
N PHE A 166 3.01 -16.28 -0.39
CA PHE A 166 3.25 -14.94 -0.95
C PHE A 166 2.78 -13.84 0.00
N VAL A 167 1.57 -13.94 0.56
CA VAL A 167 1.05 -12.98 1.55
C VAL A 167 1.96 -12.90 2.77
N THR A 168 2.38 -14.03 3.32
CA THR A 168 3.24 -14.06 4.51
C THR A 168 4.58 -13.36 4.24
N ILE A 169 5.22 -13.67 3.11
CA ILE A 169 6.46 -13.03 2.68
C ILE A 169 6.23 -11.53 2.45
N ALA A 170 5.18 -11.15 1.73
CA ALA A 170 4.85 -9.76 1.44
C ALA A 170 4.59 -8.95 2.70
N SER A 171 3.93 -9.53 3.71
CA SER A 171 3.70 -8.88 5.00
C SER A 171 5.02 -8.63 5.75
N LEU A 172 5.91 -9.63 5.83
CA LEU A 172 7.20 -9.49 6.50
C LEU A 172 8.12 -8.50 5.78
N VAL A 173 8.24 -8.61 4.45
CA VAL A 173 9.02 -7.68 3.63
C VAL A 173 8.40 -6.29 3.63
N GLY A 174 7.08 -6.19 3.66
CA GLY A 174 6.34 -4.95 3.83
C GLY A 174 6.74 -4.26 5.12
N GLY A 175 6.65 -4.95 6.26
CA GLY A 175 7.06 -4.41 7.56
C GLY A 175 8.53 -3.98 7.59
N TYR A 176 9.42 -4.77 7.00
CA TYR A 176 10.84 -4.44 6.90
C TYR A 176 11.11 -3.25 5.98
N GLY A 177 10.45 -3.15 4.84
CA GLY A 177 10.56 -2.00 3.96
C GLY A 177 10.04 -0.71 4.61
N ILE A 178 9.04 -0.80 5.50
CA ILE A 178 8.62 0.35 6.31
C ILE A 178 9.75 0.81 7.25
N TYR A 179 10.42 -0.13 7.93
CA TYR A 179 11.58 0.19 8.75
C TYR A 179 12.67 0.90 7.94
N LEU A 180 13.02 0.36 6.77
CA LEU A 180 14.03 0.93 5.89
C LEU A 180 13.66 2.34 5.42
N GLY A 181 12.41 2.55 5.02
CA GLY A 181 11.94 3.88 4.64
C GLY A 181 12.00 4.87 5.80
N ARG A 182 11.62 4.43 7.01
CA ARG A 182 11.40 5.35 8.13
C ARG A 182 12.67 5.70 8.90
N PHE A 183 13.52 4.71 9.15
CA PHE A 183 14.71 4.87 9.98
C PHE A 183 15.98 5.01 9.15
N VAL A 184 16.08 4.25 8.06
CA VAL A 184 17.26 4.22 7.19
C VAL A 184 17.14 5.22 6.04
N ARG A 185 15.93 5.72 5.76
CA ARG A 185 15.59 6.64 4.64
C ARG A 185 15.94 6.09 3.27
N LEU A 186 15.83 4.77 3.10
CA LEU A 186 15.97 4.12 1.78
C LEU A 186 14.64 4.16 1.02
N ASN A 187 14.69 4.56 -0.25
CA ASN A 187 13.55 4.47 -1.16
C ASN A 187 13.71 3.29 -2.12
N SER A 188 12.60 2.81 -2.71
CA SER A 188 12.62 1.68 -3.64
C SER A 188 13.53 1.90 -4.86
N TRP A 189 13.76 3.14 -5.29
CA TRP A 189 14.66 3.44 -6.43
C TRP A 189 16.15 3.48 -6.06
N ASN A 190 16.52 3.43 -4.78
CA ASN A 190 17.92 3.35 -4.35
C ASN A 190 18.60 2.06 -4.83
N ILE A 191 17.83 0.98 -5.02
CA ILE A 191 18.37 -0.26 -5.57
C ILE A 191 18.84 -0.10 -7.02
N LEU A 192 18.28 0.86 -7.76
CA LEU A 192 18.65 1.16 -9.14
C LEU A 192 19.82 2.15 -9.20
N THR A 193 19.87 3.12 -8.29
CA THR A 193 20.88 4.19 -8.32
C THR A 193 22.16 3.83 -7.56
N LYS A 194 22.06 3.07 -6.46
CA LYS A 194 23.19 2.68 -5.59
C LYS A 194 23.01 1.23 -5.08
N PRO A 195 23.06 0.21 -5.96
CA PRO A 195 22.71 -1.16 -5.63
C PRO A 195 23.58 -1.76 -4.51
N LEU A 196 24.91 -1.67 -4.63
CA LEU A 196 25.84 -2.28 -3.66
C LEU A 196 25.69 -1.69 -2.25
N GLN A 197 25.59 -0.36 -2.16
CA GLN A 197 25.39 0.31 -0.88
C GLN A 197 24.04 -0.06 -0.26
N THR A 198 22.98 -0.07 -1.08
CA THR A 198 21.62 -0.43 -0.64
C THR A 198 21.56 -1.85 -0.10
N ILE A 199 22.15 -2.82 -0.82
CA ILE A 199 22.20 -4.23 -0.41
C ILE A 199 22.97 -4.39 0.89
N LYS A 200 24.13 -3.73 1.03
CA LYS A 200 24.93 -3.78 2.27
C LYS A 200 24.13 -3.28 3.47
N THR A 201 23.45 -2.14 3.32
CA THR A 201 22.62 -1.58 4.40
C THR A 201 21.47 -2.51 4.78
N ILE A 202 20.77 -3.06 3.78
CA ILE A 202 19.71 -4.06 4.00
C ILE A 202 20.23 -5.24 4.83
N ILE A 203 21.37 -5.83 4.44
CA ILE A 203 21.89 -7.02 5.13
C ILE A 203 22.30 -6.70 6.57
N VAL A 204 22.97 -5.56 6.80
CA VAL A 204 23.45 -5.19 8.13
C VAL A 204 22.27 -4.95 9.09
N ASP A 205 21.24 -4.24 8.63
CA ASP A 205 20.11 -3.90 9.49
C ASP A 205 19.18 -5.08 9.81
N LEU A 206 19.25 -6.20 9.07
CA LEU A 206 18.52 -7.42 9.43
C LEU A 206 18.95 -7.99 10.79
N PHE A 207 20.17 -7.71 11.24
CA PHE A 207 20.68 -8.15 12.55
C PHE A 207 20.39 -7.16 13.68
N ASN A 208 19.79 -6.01 13.37
CA ASN A 208 19.42 -5.01 14.38
C ASN A 208 18.10 -5.40 15.04
N THR A 209 18.11 -5.64 16.36
CA THR A 209 16.91 -6.02 17.12
C THR A 209 15.76 -5.02 16.96
N LYS A 210 16.05 -3.72 16.89
CA LYS A 210 15.02 -2.68 16.68
C LYS A 210 14.38 -2.81 15.30
N ALA A 211 15.18 -3.10 14.27
CA ALA A 211 14.69 -3.33 12.93
C ALA A 211 13.76 -4.54 12.90
N VAL A 212 14.19 -5.66 13.48
CA VAL A 212 13.40 -6.90 13.51
C VAL A 212 12.07 -6.70 14.23
N LEU A 213 12.07 -6.17 15.46
CA LEU A 213 10.84 -5.98 16.24
C LEU A 213 9.86 -5.03 15.57
N PHE A 214 10.33 -3.90 15.04
CA PHE A 214 9.49 -2.95 14.32
C PHE A 214 8.90 -3.57 13.05
N SER A 215 9.72 -4.31 12.30
CA SER A 215 9.30 -4.98 11.05
C SER A 215 8.29 -6.08 11.31
N LEU A 216 8.46 -6.86 12.38
CA LEU A 216 7.49 -7.88 12.79
C LEU A 216 6.16 -7.26 13.22
N CYS A 217 6.19 -6.16 13.97
CA CYS A 217 4.98 -5.45 14.39
C CYS A 217 4.18 -4.96 13.18
N PHE A 218 4.82 -4.24 12.25
CA PHE A 218 4.15 -3.77 11.04
C PHE A 218 3.77 -4.91 10.08
N GLY A 219 4.61 -5.94 9.96
CA GLY A 219 4.29 -7.10 9.14
C GLY A 219 3.07 -7.85 9.68
N PHE A 220 2.98 -8.02 11.00
CA PHE A 220 1.81 -8.59 11.65
C PHE A 220 0.56 -7.73 11.45
N PHE A 221 0.68 -6.41 11.58
CA PHE A 221 -0.41 -5.47 11.28
C PHE A 221 -0.91 -5.59 9.82
N ILE A 222 0.01 -5.64 8.85
CA ILE A 222 -0.33 -5.84 7.43
C ILE A 222 -1.05 -7.18 7.26
N PHE A 223 -0.55 -8.25 7.87
CA PHE A 223 -1.15 -9.58 7.77
C PHE A 223 -2.56 -9.62 8.36
N LEU A 224 -2.78 -9.04 9.55
CA LEU A 224 -4.10 -8.99 10.18
C LEU A 224 -5.11 -8.20 9.35
N THR A 225 -4.73 -7.01 8.89
CA THR A 225 -5.61 -6.18 8.05
C THR A 225 -5.88 -6.84 6.70
N TYR A 226 -4.92 -7.58 6.15
CA TYR A 226 -5.13 -8.42 4.99
C TYR A 226 -6.19 -9.51 5.23
N LEU A 227 -6.14 -10.23 6.36
CA LEU A 227 -7.14 -11.26 6.69
C LEU A 227 -8.56 -10.71 6.73
N ILE A 228 -8.74 -9.49 7.24
CA ILE A 228 -10.03 -8.80 7.28
C ILE A 228 -10.54 -8.59 5.85
N VAL A 229 -9.73 -7.94 5.00
CA VAL A 229 -10.11 -7.66 3.60
C VAL A 229 -10.38 -8.95 2.82
N TYR A 230 -9.55 -9.98 3.02
CA TYR A 230 -9.72 -11.28 2.39
C TYR A 230 -11.02 -11.98 2.80
N SER A 231 -11.43 -11.83 4.07
CA SER A 231 -12.68 -12.42 4.58
C SER A 231 -13.90 -11.78 3.92
N PHE A 232 -13.93 -10.45 3.80
CA PHE A 232 -14.98 -9.74 3.05
C PHE A 232 -15.00 -10.14 1.58
N HIS A 233 -13.83 -10.29 0.96
CA HIS A 233 -13.74 -10.75 -0.42
C HIS A 233 -14.32 -12.16 -0.61
N LYS A 234 -14.09 -13.06 0.35
CA LYS A 234 -14.68 -14.41 0.33
C LYS A 234 -16.17 -14.43 0.57
N LEU A 235 -16.68 -13.62 1.51
CA LEU A 235 -18.12 -13.50 1.78
C LEU A 235 -18.88 -13.10 0.51
N LYS A 236 -18.38 -12.10 -0.21
CA LYS A 236 -18.98 -11.67 -1.49
C LYS A 236 -19.02 -12.80 -2.53
N GLN A 237 -17.95 -13.61 -2.62
CA GLN A 237 -17.92 -14.75 -3.53
C GLN A 237 -18.89 -15.87 -3.13
N SER A 238 -19.16 -16.08 -1.84
CA SER A 238 -20.14 -17.10 -1.43
C SER A 238 -21.56 -16.71 -1.79
N ASP A 239 -21.91 -15.43 -1.72
CA ASP A 239 -23.25 -14.96 -2.05
C ASP A 239 -23.52 -15.02 -3.56
N GLU A 240 -22.50 -14.78 -4.40
CA GLU A 240 -22.61 -14.86 -5.87
C GLU A 240 -22.68 -16.32 -6.41
N ASN A 241 -22.33 -17.31 -5.59
CA ASN A 241 -22.37 -18.72 -5.96
C ASN A 241 -23.62 -19.46 -5.44
N ARG A 242 -24.51 -18.75 -4.73
CA ARG A 242 -25.84 -19.24 -4.34
C ARG A 242 -26.86 -18.87 -5.40
#